data_AF-A6DRG7-F1
#
_entry.id   AF-A6DRG7-F1
#
_cell.length_a   1.000
_cell.length_b   1.000
_cell.length_c   1.000
_cell.angle_alpha   90.00
_cell.angle_beta   90.00
_cell.angle_gamma   90.00
#
_symmetry.space_group_name_H-M   'P 1'
#
loop_
_entity.id
_entity.type
_entity.pdbx_description
1 polymer ?
#
loop_
_entity_poly.entity_id
_entity_poly.type
_entity_poly.pdbx_seq_one_letter_code
_entity_poly.pdbx_strand_id
1 'polypeptide(L)'
;MKIQTFERIIMCKGKNICSELGDDPKSWDEKSTLLPPFWIRKEIETFISAVESAFRGDLSHSKEILKTIKSDDLRDWFVDHGQNTGKFRNAYFQNKKENIIPKEELEEKEKRISSKYEKEVLERDYYTCQYCGGKLIPNEVLKAFSKLIGVEDFSYTGNTNADRHGIHFYVKPTIDHVIPWNMGGLGNPKNFVASCWGCNFGKAGWSLKQLGLDDPMKNHFKNDDWKGLKELLYLPEEELINTEIKFCSKPKENHESKNSQVKKSSSNQLKTKNISFNESIVEWIFEDESREEICTRKFNKGKGGETVSKQLGIGIYYNSKRWSDNKDLEKYLRKLFTNTQNPFEAFSAFAKQEVNNPNSKVVYDFTFKG
;
A
#
# COMPACT_ATOMS: atom_id res chain seq x y z
N MET A 1 11.25 36.09 37.20
CA MET A 1 10.70 35.58 35.92
C MET A 1 10.49 34.08 36.12
N LYS A 2 9.26 33.65 36.44
CA LYS A 2 8.96 32.26 36.78
C LYS A 2 9.05 31.41 35.52
N ILE A 3 9.92 30.41 35.55
CA ILE A 3 10.05 29.36 34.56
C ILE A 3 8.68 28.67 34.48
N GLN A 4 8.00 28.78 33.33
CA GLN A 4 6.83 27.96 33.01
C GLN A 4 7.29 26.51 32.98
N THR A 5 6.99 25.79 34.05
CA THR A 5 7.05 24.33 34.06
C THR A 5 6.12 23.82 32.96
N PHE A 6 6.68 23.17 31.96
CA PHE A 6 5.93 22.35 31.00
C PHE A 6 5.03 21.40 31.81
N GLU A 7 3.73 21.70 31.87
CA GLU A 7 2.74 20.72 32.31
C GLU A 7 2.91 19.50 31.40
N ARG A 8 3.28 18.37 32.00
CA ARG A 8 3.36 17.10 31.27
C ARG A 8 1.98 16.85 30.66
N ILE A 9 1.90 16.93 29.34
CA ILE A 9 0.74 16.52 28.55
C ILE A 9 0.36 15.12 29.06
N ILE A 10 -0.79 15.02 29.73
CA ILE A 10 -1.25 13.77 30.32
C ILE A 10 -1.65 12.88 29.15
N MET A 11 -0.93 11.79 28.89
CA MET A 11 -1.26 10.85 27.82
C MET A 11 -2.39 9.90 28.26
N CYS A 12 -3.26 9.42 27.35
CA CYS A 12 -4.33 8.49 27.71
C CYS A 12 -3.80 7.05 27.93
N LYS A 13 -2.68 6.69 27.31
CA LYS A 13 -2.08 5.35 27.51
C LYS A 13 -1.57 5.18 28.95
N GLY A 14 -1.94 4.05 29.57
CA GLY A 14 -1.51 3.72 30.94
C GLY A 14 -2.10 4.61 32.04
N LYS A 15 -3.12 5.43 31.75
CA LYS A 15 -3.80 6.30 32.72
C LYS A 15 -5.27 5.91 32.92
N ASN A 16 -5.87 6.46 33.98
CA ASN A 16 -7.28 6.32 34.33
C ASN A 16 -8.18 7.42 33.76
N ILE A 17 -7.57 8.49 33.22
CA ILE A 17 -8.26 9.61 32.54
C ILE A 17 -7.62 9.79 31.16
N CYS A 18 -8.39 10.26 30.19
CA CYS A 18 -7.91 10.63 28.88
C CYS A 18 -8.01 12.14 28.68
N SER A 19 -6.86 12.80 28.54
CA SER A 19 -6.76 14.26 28.35
C SER A 19 -7.51 14.76 27.12
N GLU A 20 -7.47 14.02 26.02
CA GLU A 20 -8.09 14.41 24.75
C GLU A 20 -9.63 14.28 24.77
N LEU A 21 -10.17 13.44 25.66
CA LEU A 21 -11.61 13.38 25.90
C LEU A 21 -12.07 14.48 26.87
N GLY A 22 -11.18 14.92 27.77
CA GLY A 22 -11.54 15.80 28.87
C GLY A 22 -12.41 15.11 29.93
N ASP A 23 -12.78 15.89 30.94
CA ASP A 23 -13.45 15.40 32.16
C ASP A 23 -14.99 15.48 32.09
N ASP A 24 -15.57 16.04 31.01
CA ASP A 24 -17.02 16.12 30.81
C ASP A 24 -17.49 15.19 29.68
N PRO A 25 -18.02 14.00 30.02
CA PRO A 25 -18.49 13.04 29.03
C PRO A 25 -19.68 13.49 28.19
N LYS A 26 -20.41 14.53 28.60
CA LYS A 26 -21.48 15.12 27.78
C LYS A 26 -20.94 15.92 26.60
N SER A 27 -19.67 16.30 26.65
CA SER A 27 -18.98 17.01 25.57
C SER A 27 -18.32 16.06 24.56
N TRP A 28 -18.30 14.76 24.85
CA TRP A 28 -17.66 13.78 23.99
C TRP A 28 -18.44 13.62 22.68
N ASP A 29 -17.71 13.54 21.57
CA ASP A 29 -18.32 13.33 20.26
C ASP A 29 -19.10 12.00 20.22
N GLU A 30 -20.29 12.03 19.64
CA GLU A 30 -21.19 10.87 19.53
C GLU A 30 -20.93 10.06 18.25
N LYS A 31 -20.10 10.54 17.32
CA LYS A 31 -19.84 9.84 16.04
C LYS A 31 -18.51 9.09 16.03
N SER A 32 -17.52 9.57 16.76
CA SER A 32 -16.17 9.02 16.83
C SER A 32 -15.75 8.76 18.26
N THR A 33 -14.96 7.71 18.48
CA THR A 33 -14.34 7.46 19.78
C THR A 33 -13.45 8.60 20.22
N LEU A 34 -12.75 9.23 19.27
CA LEU A 34 -11.97 10.44 19.47
C LEU A 34 -11.80 11.13 18.12
N LEU A 35 -12.36 12.33 17.98
CA LEU A 35 -12.13 13.12 16.77
C LEU A 35 -10.66 13.49 16.66
N PRO A 36 -10.00 13.20 15.52
CA PRO A 36 -8.64 13.68 15.29
C PRO A 36 -8.60 15.22 15.35
N PRO A 37 -7.63 15.82 16.06
CA PRO A 37 -7.42 17.25 16.10
C PRO A 37 -7.29 17.87 14.70
N PHE A 38 -7.62 19.16 14.58
CA PHE A 38 -7.59 19.87 13.30
C PHE A 38 -6.23 19.78 12.59
N TRP A 39 -5.12 19.83 13.35
CA TRP A 39 -3.78 19.73 12.77
C TRP A 39 -3.55 18.38 12.05
N ILE A 40 -4.13 17.27 12.54
CA ILE A 40 -4.06 15.97 11.88
C ILE A 40 -4.76 16.02 10.52
N ARG A 41 -5.90 16.71 10.42
CA ARG A 41 -6.60 16.88 9.14
C ARG A 41 -5.73 17.63 8.14
N LYS A 42 -4.98 18.64 8.58
CA LYS A 42 -4.02 19.35 7.74
C LYS A 42 -2.92 18.41 7.23
N GLU A 43 -2.37 17.55 8.08
CA GLU A 43 -1.37 16.55 7.66
C GLU A 43 -1.93 15.57 6.61
N ILE A 44 -3.21 15.22 6.68
CA ILE A 44 -3.89 14.39 5.67
C ILE A 44 -3.96 15.10 4.32
N GLU A 45 -4.35 16.38 4.28
CA GLU A 45 -4.38 17.16 3.03
C GLU A 45 -2.97 17.36 2.44
N THR A 46 -1.97 17.58 3.31
CA THR A 46 -0.55 17.61 2.90
C THR A 46 -0.12 16.27 2.28
N PHE A 47 -0.51 15.15 2.88
CA PHE A 47 -0.22 13.82 2.34
C PHE A 47 -0.90 13.59 0.98
N ILE A 48 -2.16 14.00 0.83
CA ILE A 48 -2.86 13.92 -0.46
C ILE A 48 -2.09 14.69 -1.54
N SER A 49 -1.62 15.89 -1.22
CA SER A 49 -0.81 16.71 -2.14
C SER A 49 0.50 16.01 -2.53
N ALA A 50 1.17 15.33 -1.58
CA ALA A 50 2.36 14.54 -1.86
C ALA A 50 2.06 13.36 -2.81
N VAL A 51 0.94 12.67 -2.60
CA VAL A 51 0.49 11.58 -3.49
C VAL A 51 0.24 12.12 -4.89
N GLU A 52 -0.57 13.17 -5.03
CA GLU A 52 -0.86 13.80 -6.33
C GLU A 52 0.41 14.24 -7.08
N SER A 53 1.35 14.88 -6.37
CA SER A 53 2.65 15.30 -6.93
C SER A 53 3.43 14.11 -7.50
N ALA A 54 3.51 13.00 -6.75
CA ALA A 54 4.23 11.81 -7.21
C ALA A 54 3.58 11.17 -8.43
N PHE A 55 2.25 11.06 -8.45
CA PHE A 55 1.52 10.48 -9.58
C PHE A 55 1.57 11.34 -10.84
N ARG A 56 1.80 12.65 -10.71
CA ARG A 56 2.06 13.58 -11.83
C ARG A 56 3.53 13.59 -12.29
N GLY A 57 4.39 12.78 -11.68
CA GLY A 57 5.81 12.64 -12.04
C GLY A 57 6.77 13.56 -11.29
N ASP A 58 6.28 14.45 -10.42
CA ASP A 58 7.14 15.30 -9.59
C ASP A 58 7.47 14.61 -8.26
N LEU A 59 8.40 13.65 -8.32
CA LEU A 59 8.85 12.87 -7.17
C LEU A 59 9.65 13.73 -6.19
N SER A 60 10.46 14.68 -6.68
CA SER A 60 11.27 15.55 -5.83
C SER A 60 10.39 16.40 -4.93
N HIS A 61 9.39 17.07 -5.51
CA HIS A 61 8.44 17.88 -4.76
C HIS A 61 7.59 17.01 -3.82
N SER A 62 7.16 15.83 -4.27
CA SER A 62 6.45 14.88 -3.42
C SER A 62 7.24 14.51 -2.16
N LYS A 63 8.55 14.22 -2.29
CA LYS A 63 9.43 13.91 -1.14
C LYS A 63 9.58 15.12 -0.21
N GLU A 64 9.68 16.32 -0.77
CA GLU A 64 9.75 17.55 0.03
C GLU A 64 8.47 17.76 0.85
N ILE A 65 7.30 17.61 0.23
CA ILE A 65 6.01 17.67 0.93
C ILE A 65 5.94 16.60 2.02
N LEU A 66 6.28 15.35 1.68
CA LEU A 66 6.23 14.22 2.62
C LEU A 66 7.07 14.46 3.87
N LYS A 67 8.27 15.05 3.72
CA LYS A 67 9.17 15.42 4.84
C LYS A 67 8.59 16.49 5.77
N THR A 68 7.64 17.30 5.30
CA THR A 68 6.98 18.31 6.15
C THR A 68 5.93 17.70 7.07
N ILE A 69 5.47 16.47 6.78
CA ILE A 69 4.44 15.82 7.57
C ILE A 69 5.01 15.40 8.92
N LYS A 70 4.29 15.74 9.98
CA LYS A 70 4.66 15.40 11.37
C LYS A 70 4.38 13.93 11.69
N SER A 71 5.06 13.03 11.01
CA SER A 71 4.86 11.57 11.07
C SER A 71 4.96 11.02 12.49
N ASP A 72 5.93 11.48 13.27
CA ASP A 72 6.13 11.03 14.65
C ASP A 72 4.99 11.51 15.55
N ASP A 73 4.63 12.80 15.51
CA ASP A 73 3.50 13.36 16.27
C ASP A 73 2.17 12.64 15.94
N LEU A 74 1.93 12.34 14.65
CA LEU A 74 0.78 11.58 14.19
C LEU A 74 0.74 10.18 14.82
N ARG A 75 1.88 9.50 14.82
CA ARG A 75 2.01 8.14 15.38
C ARG A 75 1.84 8.16 16.90
N ASP A 76 2.49 9.08 17.58
CA ASP A 76 2.46 9.20 19.04
C ASP A 76 1.04 9.54 19.49
N TRP A 77 0.36 10.48 18.83
CA TRP A 77 -1.03 10.79 19.14
C TRP A 77 -1.96 9.58 18.97
N PHE A 78 -1.78 8.79 17.89
CA PHE A 78 -2.54 7.55 17.71
C PHE A 78 -2.24 6.54 18.81
N VAL A 79 -0.96 6.32 19.13
CA VAL A 79 -0.51 5.32 20.11
C VAL A 79 -0.99 5.64 21.51
N ASP A 80 -0.99 6.92 21.87
CA ASP A 80 -1.30 7.38 23.22
C ASP A 80 -2.77 7.69 23.42
N HIS A 81 -3.45 8.18 22.38
CA HIS A 81 -4.83 8.64 22.47
C HIS A 81 -5.76 7.83 21.56
N GLY A 82 -5.57 7.91 20.24
CA GLY A 82 -6.51 7.37 19.25
C GLY A 82 -6.97 5.94 19.52
N GLN A 83 -6.03 4.99 19.64
CA GLN A 83 -6.36 3.56 19.85
C GLN A 83 -6.80 3.21 21.28
N ASN A 84 -6.65 4.12 22.24
CA ASN A 84 -6.94 3.84 23.65
C ASN A 84 -8.31 4.36 24.08
N THR A 85 -8.98 5.18 23.28
CA THR A 85 -10.07 6.01 23.77
C THR A 85 -11.32 5.23 24.12
N GLY A 86 -11.61 4.12 23.41
CA GLY A 86 -12.79 3.30 23.68
C GLY A 86 -12.85 2.74 25.10
N LYS A 87 -11.71 2.43 25.73
CA LYS A 87 -11.69 1.91 27.11
C LYS A 87 -12.22 2.93 28.12
N PHE A 88 -11.93 4.23 27.91
CA PHE A 88 -12.39 5.32 28.77
C PHE A 88 -13.88 5.56 28.60
N ARG A 89 -14.34 5.55 27.35
CA ARG A 89 -15.77 5.68 27.04
C ARG A 89 -16.57 4.56 27.67
N ASN A 90 -16.14 3.32 27.48
CA ASN A 90 -16.78 2.16 28.10
C ASN A 90 -16.78 2.22 29.64
N ALA A 91 -15.67 2.65 30.25
CA ALA A 91 -15.59 2.81 31.71
C ALA A 91 -16.59 3.85 32.24
N TYR A 92 -16.91 4.89 31.47
CA TYR A 92 -17.88 5.90 31.85
C TYR A 92 -19.34 5.46 31.61
N PHE A 93 -19.66 4.98 30.41
CA PHE A 93 -21.05 4.63 30.07
C PHE A 93 -21.55 3.41 30.83
N GLN A 94 -20.65 2.61 31.43
CA GLN A 94 -20.94 1.52 32.39
C GLN A 94 -22.09 0.59 31.95
N ASN A 95 -22.29 0.48 30.63
CA ASN A 95 -23.37 -0.33 30.10
C ASN A 95 -23.02 -1.79 30.38
N LYS A 96 -23.80 -2.39 31.30
CA LYS A 96 -23.67 -3.79 31.75
C LYS A 96 -23.35 -4.69 30.57
N LYS A 97 -22.42 -5.62 30.81
CA LYS A 97 -21.94 -6.65 29.86
C LYS A 97 -23.02 -6.97 28.82
N GLU A 98 -22.81 -6.51 27.59
CA GLU A 98 -23.55 -7.07 26.47
C GLU A 98 -23.24 -8.56 26.40
N ASN A 99 -24.18 -9.34 25.88
CA ASN A 99 -24.03 -10.78 25.74
C ASN A 99 -22.88 -11.05 24.76
N ILE A 100 -21.69 -11.32 25.32
CA ILE A 100 -20.58 -11.85 24.56
C ILE A 100 -20.95 -13.28 24.22
N ILE A 101 -21.05 -13.58 22.94
CA ILE A 101 -21.35 -14.93 22.47
C ILE A 101 -20.08 -15.78 22.66
N PRO A 102 -20.17 -16.95 23.32
CA PRO A 102 -19.06 -17.89 23.40
C PRO A 102 -18.48 -18.17 22.02
N LYS A 103 -17.15 -18.28 21.93
CA LYS A 103 -16.48 -18.42 20.63
C LYS A 103 -16.91 -19.69 19.89
N GLU A 104 -17.30 -20.71 20.65
CA GLU A 104 -17.80 -22.00 20.20
C GLU A 104 -19.21 -21.92 19.59
N GLU A 105 -19.99 -20.91 19.98
CA GLU A 105 -21.35 -20.62 19.47
C GLU A 105 -21.34 -19.65 18.29
N LEU A 106 -20.22 -18.95 18.06
CA LEU A 106 -20.01 -18.18 16.83
C LEU A 106 -19.85 -19.18 15.67
N GLU A 107 -20.91 -19.36 14.87
CA GLU A 107 -20.88 -20.29 13.75
C GLU A 107 -19.67 -20.01 12.83
N GLU A 108 -18.81 -21.01 12.60
CA GLU A 108 -17.67 -20.95 11.67
C GLU A 108 -18.06 -20.50 10.25
N LYS A 109 -19.34 -20.65 9.90
CA LYS A 109 -19.88 -20.42 8.56
C LYS A 109 -20.04 -18.93 8.20
N GLU A 110 -20.10 -18.04 9.19
CA GLU A 110 -20.18 -16.58 8.99
C GLU A 110 -18.84 -15.89 9.31
N LYS A 111 -17.78 -16.46 8.74
CA LYS A 111 -16.40 -16.01 8.79
C LYS A 111 -16.26 -14.48 8.86
N ARG A 112 -15.21 -14.06 9.57
CA ARG A 112 -14.55 -12.74 9.65
C ARG A 112 -14.09 -12.16 8.28
N ILE A 113 -14.80 -12.43 7.18
CA ILE A 113 -14.40 -12.15 5.79
C ILE A 113 -14.61 -10.66 5.50
N SER A 114 -13.77 -9.83 6.10
CA SER A 114 -13.75 -8.41 5.80
C SER A 114 -13.24 -8.15 4.37
N SER A 115 -12.22 -8.88 3.92
CA SER A 115 -11.55 -8.63 2.64
C SER A 115 -12.43 -8.82 1.39
N LYS A 116 -13.45 -9.69 1.45
CA LYS A 116 -14.37 -9.92 0.31
C LYS A 116 -15.22 -8.68 0.03
N TYR A 117 -15.62 -7.97 1.08
CA TYR A 117 -16.54 -6.85 1.01
C TYR A 117 -15.85 -5.49 1.14
N GLU A 118 -14.54 -5.47 1.41
CA GLU A 118 -13.77 -4.24 1.60
C GLU A 118 -13.98 -3.25 0.46
N LYS A 119 -13.83 -3.70 -0.79
CA LYS A 119 -14.06 -2.84 -1.96
C LYS A 119 -15.49 -2.29 -2.02
N GLU A 120 -16.49 -3.15 -1.85
CA GLU A 120 -17.91 -2.78 -1.93
C GLU A 120 -18.27 -1.73 -0.87
N VAL A 121 -17.82 -1.94 0.37
CA VAL A 121 -18.10 -1.02 1.50
C VAL A 121 -17.36 0.30 1.31
N LEU A 122 -16.08 0.27 0.90
CA LEU A 122 -15.32 1.50 0.64
C LEU A 122 -15.93 2.32 -0.50
N GLU A 123 -16.42 1.69 -1.56
CA GLU A 123 -17.11 2.36 -2.66
C GLU A 123 -18.46 2.94 -2.21
N ARG A 124 -19.25 2.18 -1.43
CA ARG A 124 -20.53 2.66 -0.85
C ARG A 124 -20.33 3.88 0.05
N ASP A 125 -19.24 3.89 0.82
CA ASP A 125 -18.94 4.93 1.80
C ASP A 125 -18.03 6.03 1.24
N TYR A 126 -17.86 6.12 -0.08
CA TYR A 126 -17.06 7.13 -0.79
C TYR A 126 -15.66 7.30 -0.19
N TYR A 127 -15.01 6.18 0.14
CA TYR A 127 -13.67 6.16 0.75
C TYR A 127 -13.54 7.12 1.95
N THR A 128 -14.61 7.25 2.74
CA THR A 128 -14.69 8.18 3.88
C THR A 128 -14.94 7.40 5.16
N CYS A 129 -14.15 7.67 6.20
CA CYS A 129 -14.33 7.06 7.51
C CYS A 129 -15.70 7.44 8.09
N GLN A 130 -16.57 6.48 8.34
CA GLN A 130 -17.93 6.74 8.82
C GLN A 130 -18.01 7.12 10.30
N TYR A 131 -16.89 7.06 11.03
CA TYR A 131 -16.78 7.56 12.41
C TYR A 131 -16.33 9.03 12.45
N CYS A 132 -15.19 9.37 11.83
CA CYS A 132 -14.60 10.71 11.94
C CYS A 132 -14.74 11.61 10.70
N GLY A 133 -15.27 11.09 9.59
CA GLY A 133 -15.37 11.81 8.32
C GLY A 133 -14.04 11.98 7.57
N GLY A 134 -12.95 11.34 8.02
CA GLY A 134 -11.63 11.45 7.41
C GLY A 134 -11.55 10.76 6.03
N LYS A 135 -10.78 11.35 5.12
CA LYS A 135 -10.48 10.82 3.78
C LYS A 135 -9.60 9.57 3.87
N LEU A 136 -10.09 8.44 3.35
CA LEU A 136 -9.34 7.19 3.25
C LEU A 136 -8.72 7.04 1.86
N ILE A 137 -7.52 6.44 1.82
CA ILE A 137 -6.77 6.20 0.60
C ILE A 137 -6.59 4.68 0.43
N PRO A 138 -7.19 4.05 -0.60
CA PRO A 138 -7.14 2.61 -0.84
C PRO A 138 -5.74 2.03 -0.85
N ASN A 139 -5.66 0.76 -0.45
CA ASN A 139 -4.40 0.05 -0.34
C ASN A 139 -3.65 0.01 -1.68
N GLU A 140 -4.35 -0.07 -2.81
CA GLU A 140 -3.75 -0.01 -4.15
C GLU A 140 -3.06 1.33 -4.43
N VAL A 141 -3.63 2.46 -4.00
CA VAL A 141 -3.03 3.79 -4.16
C VAL A 141 -1.83 3.95 -3.24
N LEU A 142 -1.95 3.56 -1.96
CA LEU A 142 -0.83 3.64 -1.01
C LEU A 142 0.36 2.76 -1.42
N LYS A 143 0.09 1.58 -2.00
CA LYS A 143 1.12 0.69 -2.56
C LYS A 143 1.81 1.33 -3.77
N ALA A 144 1.04 1.88 -4.70
CA ALA A 144 1.59 2.56 -5.86
C ALA A 144 2.41 3.79 -5.47
N PHE A 145 1.93 4.61 -4.53
CA PHE A 145 2.68 5.74 -3.98
C PHE A 145 4.01 5.31 -3.33
N SER A 146 3.98 4.27 -2.48
CA SER A 146 5.20 3.71 -1.86
C SER A 146 6.22 3.25 -2.90
N LYS A 147 5.75 2.65 -4.01
CA LYS A 147 6.61 2.25 -5.13
C LYS A 147 7.21 3.45 -5.87
N LEU A 148 6.41 4.49 -6.13
CA LEU A 148 6.85 5.69 -6.84
C LEU A 148 7.90 6.49 -6.06
N ILE A 149 7.66 6.69 -4.76
CA ILE A 149 8.51 7.54 -3.93
C ILE A 149 9.74 6.81 -3.38
N GLY A 150 9.64 5.47 -3.26
CA GLY A 150 10.66 4.61 -2.68
C GLY A 150 10.35 4.25 -1.22
N VAL A 151 10.63 3.00 -0.85
CA VAL A 151 10.30 2.45 0.49
C VAL A 151 11.03 3.14 1.64
N GLU A 152 12.20 3.74 1.36
CA GLU A 152 12.98 4.50 2.35
C GLU A 152 12.30 5.83 2.71
N ASP A 153 11.60 6.46 1.76
CA ASP A 153 10.83 7.69 2.01
C ASP A 153 9.43 7.37 2.54
N PHE A 154 8.76 6.37 1.96
CA PHE A 154 7.45 5.91 2.42
C PHE A 154 7.26 4.41 2.19
N SER A 155 7.23 3.64 3.27
CA SER A 155 6.83 2.22 3.22
C SER A 155 5.33 2.05 3.39
N TYR A 156 4.70 1.32 2.46
CA TYR A 156 3.32 0.86 2.61
C TYR A 156 3.17 -0.25 3.68
N THR A 157 4.21 -1.05 3.86
CA THR A 157 4.25 -2.18 4.81
C THR A 157 4.95 -1.75 6.10
N GLY A 158 5.15 -2.71 7.01
CA GLY A 158 5.66 -2.48 8.36
C GLY A 158 5.10 -3.54 9.30
N ASN A 159 5.87 -3.92 10.33
CA ASN A 159 5.44 -4.95 11.28
C ASN A 159 4.91 -4.34 12.57
N THR A 160 5.47 -3.19 12.97
CA THR A 160 5.10 -2.46 14.18
C THR A 160 4.51 -1.10 13.85
N ASN A 161 3.98 -0.39 14.86
CA ASN A 161 3.57 1.00 14.69
C ASN A 161 4.78 1.91 14.39
N ALA A 162 5.96 1.60 14.96
CA ALA A 162 7.18 2.39 14.76
C ALA A 162 7.73 2.28 13.33
N ASP A 163 7.53 1.14 12.68
CA ASP A 163 7.97 0.91 11.29
C ASP A 163 7.13 1.70 10.26
N ARG A 164 6.03 2.31 10.69
CA ARG A 164 5.06 2.96 9.79
C ARG A 164 5.17 4.47 9.88
N HIS A 165 5.03 5.10 8.72
CA HIS A 165 4.72 6.53 8.64
C HIS A 165 3.39 6.81 9.37
N GLY A 166 3.36 7.82 10.25
CA GLY A 166 2.22 8.09 11.12
C GLY A 166 0.91 8.35 10.38
N ILE A 167 0.98 8.80 9.13
CA ILE A 167 -0.21 9.02 8.30
C ILE A 167 -1.05 7.76 8.07
N HIS A 168 -0.44 6.57 8.10
CA HIS A 168 -1.14 5.29 7.93
C HIS A 168 -2.30 5.13 8.91
N PHE A 169 -2.16 5.63 10.14
CA PHE A 169 -3.20 5.49 11.16
C PHE A 169 -4.48 6.28 10.84
N TYR A 170 -4.41 7.24 9.92
CA TYR A 170 -5.51 8.16 9.62
C TYR A 170 -6.09 7.97 8.21
N VAL A 171 -5.28 7.56 7.24
CA VAL A 171 -5.74 7.41 5.85
C VAL A 171 -5.92 5.95 5.43
N LYS A 172 -5.28 5.00 6.10
CA LYS A 172 -5.36 3.60 5.67
C LYS A 172 -6.75 3.04 5.97
N PRO A 173 -7.46 2.52 4.95
CA PRO A 173 -8.79 2.01 5.13
C PRO A 173 -8.78 0.67 5.84
N THR A 174 -9.88 0.43 6.52
CA THR A 174 -10.36 -0.89 6.89
C THR A 174 -11.88 -0.86 6.87
N ILE A 175 -12.52 -2.03 6.98
CA ILE A 175 -13.94 -2.09 7.25
C ILE A 175 -14.15 -2.60 8.68
N ASP A 176 -14.90 -1.83 9.45
CA ASP A 176 -15.22 -2.15 10.84
C ASP A 176 -16.61 -2.76 10.94
N HIS A 177 -16.79 -3.67 11.90
CA HIS A 177 -18.12 -4.20 12.20
C HIS A 177 -18.89 -3.21 13.07
N VAL A 178 -20.08 -2.79 12.65
CA VAL A 178 -20.95 -1.92 13.44
C VAL A 178 -21.36 -2.61 14.74
N ILE A 179 -21.92 -3.81 14.62
CA ILE A 179 -22.09 -4.76 15.72
C ILE A 179 -20.82 -5.60 15.80
N PRO A 180 -20.06 -5.58 16.90
CA PRO A 180 -18.83 -6.34 17.04
C PRO A 180 -19.02 -7.84 16.77
N TRP A 181 -18.04 -8.46 16.15
CA TRP A 181 -18.07 -9.90 15.83
C TRP A 181 -18.24 -10.79 17.07
N ASN A 182 -17.57 -10.46 18.18
CA ASN A 182 -17.70 -11.15 19.47
C ASN A 182 -19.08 -10.99 20.14
N MET A 183 -19.98 -10.22 19.53
CA MET A 183 -21.36 -10.01 19.95
C MET A 183 -22.36 -10.51 18.89
N GLY A 184 -21.91 -11.38 17.97
CA GLY A 184 -22.77 -11.94 16.91
C GLY A 184 -22.93 -11.03 15.69
N GLY A 185 -22.08 -10.02 15.54
CA GLY A 185 -22.07 -9.17 14.35
C GLY A 185 -21.75 -9.96 13.09
N LEU A 186 -22.69 -9.97 12.13
CA LEU A 186 -22.56 -10.69 10.88
C LEU A 186 -21.43 -10.11 10.01
N GLY A 187 -20.69 -10.99 9.31
CA GLY A 187 -19.63 -10.62 8.37
C GLY A 187 -20.14 -10.25 6.98
N ASN A 188 -21.01 -9.23 6.88
CA ASN A 188 -21.60 -8.79 5.62
C ASN A 188 -21.71 -7.26 5.51
N PRO A 189 -21.88 -6.70 4.29
CA PRO A 189 -21.91 -5.27 4.06
C PRO A 189 -22.93 -4.48 4.90
N LYS A 190 -24.05 -5.10 5.34
CA LYS A 190 -25.06 -4.41 6.17
C LYS A 190 -24.57 -4.12 7.59
N ASN A 191 -23.52 -4.80 8.03
CA ASN A 191 -22.88 -4.62 9.33
C ASN A 191 -21.45 -4.05 9.20
N PHE A 192 -21.05 -3.62 8.00
CA PHE A 192 -19.73 -3.02 7.77
C PHE A 192 -19.82 -1.55 7.42
N VAL A 193 -18.86 -0.77 7.92
CA VAL A 193 -18.60 0.61 7.52
C VAL A 193 -17.12 0.80 7.21
N ALA A 194 -16.81 1.74 6.31
CA ALA A 194 -15.45 2.21 6.10
C ALA A 194 -14.93 2.95 7.34
N SER A 195 -13.71 2.63 7.76
CA SER A 195 -13.06 3.26 8.91
C SER A 195 -11.58 3.49 8.64
N CYS A 196 -11.02 4.57 9.20
CA CYS A 196 -9.58 4.68 9.38
C CYS A 196 -9.12 3.73 10.50
N TRP A 197 -7.82 3.45 10.55
CA TRP A 197 -7.22 2.66 11.63
C TRP A 197 -7.47 3.31 13.00
N GLY A 198 -7.29 4.63 13.11
CA GLY A 198 -7.57 5.42 14.31
C GLY A 198 -8.90 5.07 14.98
N CYS A 199 -10.00 5.18 14.22
CA CYS A 199 -11.34 4.90 14.73
C CYS A 199 -11.60 3.41 14.97
N ASN A 200 -11.14 2.53 14.06
CA ASN A 200 -11.33 1.08 14.19
C ASN A 200 -10.63 0.53 15.44
N PHE A 201 -9.36 0.91 15.66
CA PHE A 201 -8.62 0.50 16.86
C PHE A 201 -9.15 1.20 18.12
N GLY A 202 -9.60 2.45 18.02
CA GLY A 202 -10.23 3.17 19.13
C GLY A 202 -11.53 2.52 19.60
N LYS A 203 -12.37 2.03 18.68
CA LYS A 203 -13.60 1.29 18.98
C LYS A 203 -13.31 -0.14 19.46
N ALA A 204 -12.31 -0.79 18.90
CA ALA A 204 -11.93 -2.16 19.25
C ALA A 204 -13.13 -3.13 19.20
N GLY A 205 -13.31 -3.93 20.26
CA GLY A 205 -14.41 -4.90 20.37
C GLY A 205 -15.64 -4.40 21.13
N TRP A 206 -15.79 -3.09 21.32
CA TRP A 206 -16.90 -2.50 22.06
C TRP A 206 -18.09 -2.19 21.14
N SER A 207 -19.31 -2.34 21.67
CA SER A 207 -20.53 -1.92 20.98
C SER A 207 -20.64 -0.39 20.95
N LEU A 208 -21.44 0.13 20.02
CA LEU A 208 -21.70 1.58 19.95
C LEU A 208 -22.32 2.09 21.27
N LYS A 209 -23.23 1.32 21.87
CA LYS A 209 -23.86 1.65 23.14
C LYS A 209 -22.86 1.70 24.30
N GLN A 210 -21.88 0.80 24.32
CA GLN A 210 -20.79 0.82 25.32
C GLN A 210 -19.91 2.06 25.17
N LEU A 211 -19.80 2.59 23.96
CA LEU A 211 -19.02 3.78 23.68
C LEU A 211 -19.85 5.07 23.70
N GLY A 212 -21.18 4.99 23.84
CA GLY A 212 -22.04 6.16 23.65
C GLY A 212 -21.84 6.78 22.27
N LEU A 213 -21.85 5.93 21.24
CA LEU A 213 -21.76 6.35 19.84
C LEU A 213 -23.08 6.11 19.12
N ASP A 214 -23.36 6.97 18.15
CA ASP A 214 -24.40 6.81 17.16
C ASP A 214 -24.04 5.73 16.12
N ASP A 215 -25.06 5.28 15.40
CA ASP A 215 -24.90 4.32 14.31
C ASP A 215 -24.13 4.94 13.12
N PRO A 216 -22.88 4.51 12.83
CA PRO A 216 -22.07 5.08 11.77
C PRO A 216 -22.67 4.83 10.38
N MET A 217 -23.56 3.85 10.21
CA MET A 217 -24.28 3.63 8.95
C MET A 217 -25.22 4.79 8.60
N LYS A 218 -25.59 5.61 9.59
CA LYS A 218 -26.50 6.76 9.44
C LYS A 218 -25.78 8.10 9.39
N ASN A 219 -24.46 8.13 9.62
CA ASN A 219 -23.70 9.38 9.65
C ASN A 219 -23.65 10.06 8.27
N HIS A 220 -23.80 9.30 7.18
CA HIS A 220 -23.87 9.80 5.80
C HIS A 220 -22.80 10.85 5.50
N PHE A 221 -21.55 10.62 5.90
CA PHE A 221 -20.44 11.42 5.41
C PHE A 221 -20.26 11.14 3.91
N LYS A 222 -21.07 11.84 3.10
CA LYS A 222 -21.11 11.75 1.65
C LYS A 222 -20.14 12.78 1.10
N ASN A 223 -18.89 12.36 0.97
CA ASN A 223 -17.93 13.12 0.18
C ASN A 223 -17.99 12.57 -1.25
N ASP A 224 -19.04 12.93 -1.99
CA ASP A 224 -19.34 12.34 -3.30
C ASP A 224 -18.21 12.59 -4.32
N ASP A 225 -17.42 13.65 -4.11
CA ASP A 225 -16.24 13.99 -4.91
C ASP A 225 -15.00 13.18 -4.54
N TRP A 226 -14.95 12.58 -3.35
CA TRP A 226 -13.81 11.80 -2.89
C TRP A 226 -13.90 10.34 -3.33
N LYS A 227 -12.96 9.95 -4.20
CA LYS A 227 -12.85 8.59 -4.75
C LYS A 227 -11.60 7.85 -4.28
N GLY A 228 -10.98 8.34 -3.21
CA GLY A 228 -9.77 7.75 -2.64
C GLY A 228 -8.54 7.87 -3.54
N LEU A 229 -8.46 8.89 -4.41
CA LEU A 229 -7.37 9.09 -5.37
C LEU A 229 -7.20 7.95 -6.39
N LYS A 230 -8.22 7.11 -6.58
CA LYS A 230 -8.14 5.97 -7.51
C LYS A 230 -8.01 6.41 -8.96
N GLU A 231 -8.50 7.59 -9.30
CA GLU A 231 -8.32 8.23 -10.59
C GLU A 231 -6.84 8.38 -10.96
N LEU A 232 -5.95 8.56 -9.97
CA LEU A 232 -4.51 8.71 -10.22
C LEU A 232 -3.86 7.43 -10.74
N LEU A 233 -4.46 6.25 -10.51
CA LEU A 233 -3.96 4.97 -11.03
C LEU A 233 -4.13 4.84 -12.55
N TYR A 234 -4.89 5.76 -13.17
CA TYR A 234 -5.27 5.70 -14.59
C TYR A 234 -5.01 7.03 -15.32
N LEU A 235 -4.09 7.86 -14.81
CA LEU A 235 -3.77 9.14 -15.46
C LEU A 235 -3.37 8.91 -16.93
N PRO A 236 -4.01 9.61 -17.88
CA PRO A 236 -3.63 9.53 -19.29
C PRO A 236 -2.23 10.12 -19.49
N GLU A 237 -1.49 9.63 -20.49
CA GLU A 237 -0.11 10.08 -20.79
C GLU A 237 0.00 11.60 -20.97
N GLU A 238 -1.08 12.24 -21.42
CA GLU A 238 -1.20 13.69 -21.65
C GLU A 238 -1.30 14.51 -20.35
N GLU A 239 -1.64 13.91 -19.21
CA GLU A 239 -1.68 14.56 -17.90
C GLU A 239 -0.37 14.38 -17.10
N LEU A 240 0.58 13.61 -17.63
CA LEU A 240 1.93 13.43 -17.09
C LEU A 240 2.90 14.57 -17.47
N ILE A 241 2.39 15.67 -18.02
CA ILE A 241 3.21 16.73 -18.63
C ILE A 241 3.80 17.70 -17.59
N ASN A 242 5.07 17.49 -17.23
CA ASN A 242 6.18 18.48 -17.28
C ASN A 242 7.44 17.98 -16.56
N THR A 243 7.96 16.80 -16.93
CA THR A 243 9.40 16.57 -16.83
C THR A 243 9.94 16.47 -18.24
N GLU A 244 10.54 17.56 -18.73
CA GLU A 244 11.64 17.41 -19.66
C GLU A 244 12.66 16.49 -18.97
N ILE A 245 12.59 15.18 -19.22
CA ILE A 245 13.74 14.31 -19.05
C ILE A 245 14.71 14.74 -20.16
N LYS A 246 15.42 15.84 -19.91
CA LYS A 246 16.70 16.08 -20.54
C LYS A 246 17.58 14.94 -20.07
N PHE A 247 17.75 13.94 -20.93
CA PHE A 247 18.89 13.05 -20.82
C PHE A 247 20.14 13.96 -20.79
N CYS A 248 20.73 14.12 -19.60
CA CYS A 248 22.01 14.77 -19.46
C CYS A 248 23.00 13.99 -20.32
N SER A 249 23.38 14.58 -21.45
CA SER A 249 24.56 14.19 -22.20
C SER A 249 25.72 14.12 -21.22
N LYS A 250 26.27 12.91 -21.06
CA LYS A 250 27.35 12.55 -20.14
C LYS A 250 28.42 13.66 -20.07
N PRO A 251 28.73 14.20 -18.87
CA PRO A 251 30.05 14.75 -18.64
C PRO A 251 31.06 13.60 -18.62
N LYS A 252 32.20 13.83 -19.26
CA LYS A 252 33.35 12.91 -19.29
C LYS A 252 33.88 12.64 -17.87
N GLU A 253 34.44 11.44 -17.74
CA GLU A 253 35.17 10.85 -16.62
C GLU A 253 35.89 11.83 -15.68
N ASN A 254 35.83 11.57 -14.37
CA ASN A 254 36.99 11.12 -13.58
C ASN A 254 36.66 10.87 -12.10
N HIS A 255 37.46 9.97 -11.51
CA HIS A 255 37.67 9.62 -10.10
C HIS A 255 36.91 8.42 -9.49
N GLU A 256 37.63 7.29 -9.56
CA GLU A 256 38.16 6.54 -8.41
C GLU A 256 37.23 6.20 -7.23
N SER A 257 36.73 4.95 -7.31
CA SER A 257 36.74 3.90 -6.28
C SER A 257 36.63 4.27 -4.80
N LYS A 258 35.71 3.58 -4.11
CA LYS A 258 36.09 2.67 -3.02
C LYS A 258 35.08 1.53 -2.83
N ASN A 259 35.64 0.32 -2.84
CA ASN A 259 35.01 -0.98 -2.67
C ASN A 259 34.23 -1.15 -1.35
N SER A 260 33.13 -1.91 -1.42
CA SER A 260 32.82 -2.92 -0.41
C SER A 260 32.48 -4.25 -1.10
N GLN A 261 33.33 -5.24 -0.86
CA GLN A 261 33.36 -6.55 -1.51
C GLN A 261 32.12 -7.39 -1.17
N VAL A 262 31.40 -7.85 -2.20
CA VAL A 262 30.55 -9.04 -2.12
C VAL A 262 31.36 -10.23 -2.63
N LYS A 263 31.46 -11.28 -1.81
CA LYS A 263 32.21 -12.51 -2.10
C LYS A 263 31.68 -13.19 -3.37
N LYS A 264 32.53 -13.31 -4.39
CA LYS A 264 32.30 -14.12 -5.60
C LYS A 264 32.37 -15.61 -5.26
N SER A 265 31.29 -16.36 -5.51
CA SER A 265 31.37 -17.80 -5.72
C SER A 265 31.30 -18.09 -7.21
N SER A 266 32.28 -18.84 -7.71
CA SER A 266 32.48 -19.20 -9.11
C SER A 266 31.39 -20.13 -9.66
N SER A 267 30.54 -19.58 -10.53
CA SER A 267 29.85 -20.21 -11.69
C SER A 267 28.51 -19.50 -11.97
N ASN A 268 28.53 -18.20 -12.27
CA ASN A 268 27.31 -17.43 -12.56
C ASN A 268 26.89 -17.53 -14.03
N GLN A 269 26.96 -18.74 -14.63
CA GLN A 269 26.21 -18.99 -15.85
C GLN A 269 24.76 -19.21 -15.48
N LEU A 270 23.91 -18.26 -15.86
CA LEU A 270 22.47 -18.38 -15.68
C LEU A 270 21.93 -19.42 -16.66
N LYS A 271 21.77 -20.66 -16.17
CA LYS A 271 21.23 -21.77 -16.94
C LYS A 271 19.73 -21.81 -16.76
N THR A 272 19.06 -21.58 -17.86
CA THR A 272 17.61 -21.72 -17.94
C THR A 272 17.28 -23.09 -18.48
N LYS A 273 16.04 -23.54 -18.40
CA LYS A 273 15.66 -24.80 -19.01
C LYS A 273 15.82 -24.63 -20.54
N ASN A 274 16.95 -25.10 -21.08
CA ASN A 274 17.35 -25.12 -22.48
C ASN A 274 17.91 -23.84 -23.14
N ILE A 275 18.21 -22.76 -22.41
CA ILE A 275 18.91 -21.56 -22.95
C ILE A 275 20.03 -21.11 -21.99
N SER A 276 21.20 -20.75 -22.53
CA SER A 276 22.36 -20.24 -21.77
C SER A 276 22.64 -18.77 -22.12
N PHE A 277 22.85 -17.90 -21.13
CA PHE A 277 23.34 -16.54 -21.34
C PHE A 277 24.82 -16.43 -20.96
N ASN A 278 25.55 -15.46 -21.53
CA ASN A 278 26.92 -15.21 -21.09
C ASN A 278 26.92 -14.52 -19.70
N GLU A 279 28.03 -14.64 -18.99
CA GLU A 279 28.14 -14.19 -17.59
C GLU A 279 28.02 -12.66 -17.47
N SER A 280 28.50 -11.90 -18.46
CA SER A 280 28.44 -10.43 -18.46
C SER A 280 27.03 -9.86 -18.62
N ILE A 281 26.16 -10.48 -19.44
CA ILE A 281 24.75 -10.07 -19.56
C ILE A 281 23.99 -10.36 -18.25
N VAL A 282 24.34 -11.47 -17.60
CA VAL A 282 23.74 -11.89 -16.33
C VAL A 282 24.08 -10.91 -15.22
N GLU A 283 25.36 -10.55 -15.07
CA GLU A 283 25.81 -9.55 -14.10
C GLU A 283 25.10 -8.20 -14.33
N TRP A 284 25.00 -7.76 -15.58
CA TRP A 284 24.33 -6.50 -15.94
C TRP A 284 22.84 -6.48 -15.55
N ILE A 285 22.10 -7.57 -15.79
CA ILE A 285 20.69 -7.70 -15.40
C ILE A 285 20.51 -7.66 -13.87
N PHE A 286 21.46 -8.23 -13.12
CA PHE A 286 21.40 -8.23 -11.66
C PHE A 286 21.77 -6.88 -11.05
N GLU A 287 22.64 -6.11 -11.70
CA GLU A 287 23.14 -4.82 -11.22
C GLU A 287 22.29 -3.62 -11.66
N ASP A 288 21.41 -3.78 -12.66
CA ASP A 288 20.52 -2.71 -13.11
C ASP A 288 19.34 -2.50 -12.13
N GLU A 289 19.31 -1.34 -11.48
CA GLU A 289 18.28 -0.89 -10.54
C GLU A 289 17.03 -0.29 -11.24
N SER A 290 17.09 -0.04 -12.55
CA SER A 290 15.98 0.56 -13.36
C SER A 290 14.87 -0.44 -13.74
N ARG A 291 14.64 -1.46 -12.90
CA ARG A 291 13.71 -2.55 -13.19
C ARG A 291 12.27 -2.05 -13.30
N GLU A 292 11.82 -1.82 -14.52
CA GLU A 292 10.43 -1.50 -14.83
C GLU A 292 9.54 -2.76 -14.89
N GLU A 293 8.30 -2.62 -14.43
CA GLU A 293 7.30 -3.69 -14.39
C GLU A 293 6.39 -3.59 -15.64
N ILE A 294 6.39 -4.64 -16.48
CA ILE A 294 5.40 -4.78 -17.57
C ILE A 294 4.36 -5.82 -17.13
N CYS A 295 3.17 -5.39 -16.71
CA CYS A 295 2.06 -6.28 -16.42
C CYS A 295 1.49 -6.90 -17.70
N THR A 296 1.23 -8.22 -17.76
CA THR A 296 0.27 -8.75 -18.75
C THR A 296 -0.89 -9.54 -18.19
N ARG A 297 -1.95 -9.55 -19.01
CA ARG A 297 -3.31 -9.99 -18.73
C ARG A 297 -3.37 -11.46 -18.28
N LYS A 298 -4.27 -11.72 -17.33
CA LYS A 298 -4.67 -13.03 -16.78
C LYS A 298 -4.60 -14.16 -17.81
N PHE A 299 -3.74 -15.16 -17.55
CA PHE A 299 -3.70 -16.41 -18.30
C PHE A 299 -3.87 -17.60 -17.36
N ASN A 300 -4.75 -18.55 -17.72
CA ASN A 300 -4.97 -19.77 -16.95
C ASN A 300 -3.86 -20.79 -17.27
N LYS A 301 -3.16 -21.27 -16.24
CA LYS A 301 -2.00 -22.21 -16.25
C LYS A 301 -2.16 -23.54 -17.02
N GLY A 302 -3.29 -23.80 -17.68
CA GLY A 302 -3.64 -25.11 -18.24
C GLY A 302 -3.09 -25.45 -19.63
N LYS A 303 -2.28 -24.60 -20.29
CA LYS A 303 -1.81 -24.83 -21.67
C LYS A 303 -0.29 -24.64 -21.81
N GLY A 304 0.47 -25.59 -21.26
CA GLY A 304 1.85 -25.96 -21.66
C GLY A 304 2.80 -24.86 -22.13
N GLY A 305 3.23 -23.97 -21.24
CA GLY A 305 4.32 -23.02 -21.52
C GLY A 305 5.53 -23.25 -20.61
N GLU A 306 6.75 -23.00 -21.12
CA GLU A 306 8.00 -23.08 -20.34
C GLU A 306 8.53 -21.69 -19.96
N THR A 307 9.20 -21.59 -18.80
CA THR A 307 9.74 -20.33 -18.26
C THR A 307 11.21 -20.16 -18.63
N VAL A 308 11.56 -19.01 -19.23
CA VAL A 308 12.93 -18.70 -19.62
C VAL A 308 13.84 -18.43 -18.43
N SER A 309 13.46 -17.90 -17.27
CA SER A 309 14.33 -18.06 -16.07
C SER A 309 13.58 -17.80 -14.78
N LYS A 310 13.56 -18.81 -13.89
CA LYS A 310 13.00 -18.65 -12.54
C LYS A 310 13.84 -17.75 -11.64
N GLN A 311 15.16 -17.67 -11.88
CA GLN A 311 16.09 -16.90 -11.04
C GLN A 311 16.01 -15.38 -11.30
N LEU A 312 15.64 -14.97 -12.51
CA LEU A 312 15.55 -13.56 -12.89
C LEU A 312 14.12 -12.99 -12.81
N GLY A 313 13.11 -13.83 -12.53
CA GLY A 313 11.71 -13.40 -12.57
C GLY A 313 11.18 -13.11 -13.98
N ILE A 314 11.90 -13.52 -15.04
CA ILE A 314 11.54 -13.28 -16.45
C ILE A 314 10.98 -14.56 -17.06
N GLY A 315 9.67 -14.58 -17.34
CA GLY A 315 8.98 -15.67 -18.02
C GLY A 315 8.51 -15.28 -19.42
N ILE A 316 9.15 -15.83 -20.46
CA ILE A 316 8.64 -15.77 -21.82
C ILE A 316 7.99 -17.11 -22.14
N TYR A 317 6.68 -17.11 -22.30
CA TYR A 317 5.94 -18.28 -22.74
C TYR A 317 5.75 -18.20 -24.25
N TYR A 318 6.23 -19.18 -25.01
CA TYR A 318 6.07 -19.22 -26.47
C TYR A 318 5.53 -20.58 -26.94
N ASN A 319 4.98 -20.60 -28.16
CA ASN A 319 4.48 -21.81 -28.79
C ASN A 319 5.62 -22.47 -29.58
N SER A 320 5.90 -23.76 -29.32
CA SER A 320 7.00 -24.52 -29.93
C SER A 320 6.88 -24.72 -31.45
N LYS A 321 5.76 -24.35 -32.08
CA LYS A 321 5.60 -24.48 -33.54
C LYS A 321 6.41 -23.48 -34.38
N ARG A 322 6.84 -22.33 -33.81
CA ARG A 322 7.61 -21.32 -34.53
C ARG A 322 9.11 -21.57 -34.51
N TRP A 323 9.64 -22.01 -33.37
CA TRP A 323 11.04 -22.30 -33.19
C TRP A 323 11.20 -23.81 -33.28
N SER A 324 11.65 -24.29 -34.44
CA SER A 324 11.81 -25.72 -34.73
C SER A 324 12.77 -26.44 -33.78
N ASP A 325 13.77 -25.72 -33.26
CA ASP A 325 14.69 -26.16 -32.20
C ASP A 325 15.12 -24.96 -31.34
N ASN A 326 15.43 -25.20 -30.06
CA ASN A 326 15.84 -24.22 -29.06
C ASN A 326 17.12 -23.46 -29.46
N LYS A 327 17.98 -24.07 -30.28
CA LYS A 327 19.23 -23.47 -30.76
C LYS A 327 19.01 -22.23 -31.63
N ASP A 328 17.94 -22.22 -32.43
CA ASP A 328 17.64 -21.09 -33.32
C ASP A 328 17.10 -19.89 -32.54
N LEU A 329 16.26 -20.15 -31.53
CA LEU A 329 15.80 -19.13 -30.59
C LEU A 329 16.97 -18.54 -29.80
N GLU A 330 17.88 -19.39 -29.29
CA GLU A 330 19.06 -18.94 -28.57
C GLU A 330 19.96 -18.05 -29.44
N LYS A 331 20.24 -18.45 -30.68
CA LYS A 331 21.04 -17.66 -31.63
C LYS A 331 20.40 -16.29 -31.91
N TYR A 332 19.07 -16.26 -32.06
CA TYR A 332 18.32 -15.04 -32.30
C TYR A 332 18.37 -14.10 -31.08
N LEU A 333 18.07 -14.62 -29.88
CA LEU A 333 18.13 -13.84 -28.64
C LEU A 333 19.54 -13.31 -28.44
N ARG A 334 20.58 -14.14 -28.55
CA ARG A 334 21.98 -13.69 -28.43
C ARG A 334 22.29 -12.52 -29.36
N LYS A 335 21.90 -12.60 -30.63
CA LYS A 335 22.10 -11.50 -31.59
C LYS A 335 21.36 -10.23 -31.16
N LEU A 336 20.14 -10.35 -30.65
CA LEU A 336 19.36 -9.23 -30.16
C LEU A 336 20.01 -8.57 -28.93
N PHE A 337 20.51 -9.36 -27.98
CA PHE A 337 21.26 -8.87 -26.82
C PHE A 337 22.62 -8.27 -27.18
N THR A 338 23.30 -8.77 -28.21
CA THR A 338 24.54 -8.15 -28.70
C THR A 338 24.27 -6.78 -29.34
N ASN A 339 23.13 -6.62 -30.01
CA ASN A 339 22.79 -5.41 -30.75
C ASN A 339 22.08 -4.33 -29.91
N THR A 340 21.67 -4.66 -28.69
CA THR A 340 20.94 -3.75 -27.80
C THR A 340 21.77 -3.50 -26.56
N GLN A 341 22.03 -2.22 -26.25
CA GLN A 341 22.89 -1.85 -25.12
C GLN A 341 22.24 -2.16 -23.75
N ASN A 342 20.91 -2.29 -23.73
CA ASN A 342 20.11 -2.68 -22.57
C ASN A 342 19.36 -4.03 -22.81
N PRO A 343 19.70 -5.10 -22.07
CA PRO A 343 18.97 -6.36 -22.00
C PRO A 343 17.44 -6.26 -21.83
N PHE A 344 16.91 -5.33 -21.04
CA PHE A 344 15.47 -5.15 -20.87
C PHE A 344 14.80 -4.60 -22.13
N GLU A 345 15.46 -3.67 -22.81
CA GLU A 345 15.00 -3.20 -24.13
C GLU A 345 15.05 -4.33 -25.16
N ALA A 346 16.09 -5.17 -25.12
CA ALA A 346 16.19 -6.35 -25.99
C ALA A 346 15.02 -7.32 -25.75
N PHE A 347 14.69 -7.61 -24.49
CA PHE A 347 13.54 -8.44 -24.12
C PHE A 347 12.20 -7.80 -24.54
N SER A 348 12.04 -6.50 -24.33
CA SER A 348 10.85 -5.75 -24.73
C SER A 348 10.67 -5.74 -26.26
N ALA A 349 11.75 -5.51 -27.00
CA ALA A 349 11.77 -5.53 -28.47
C ALA A 349 11.45 -6.92 -29.01
N PHE A 350 12.07 -7.97 -28.45
CA PHE A 350 11.74 -9.35 -28.79
C PHE A 350 10.26 -9.62 -28.57
N ALA A 351 9.74 -9.27 -27.39
CA ALA A 351 8.36 -9.56 -27.04
C ALA A 351 7.36 -8.81 -27.93
N LYS A 352 7.62 -7.53 -28.25
CA LYS A 352 6.82 -6.74 -29.22
C LYS A 352 6.80 -7.39 -30.60
N GLN A 353 7.94 -7.92 -31.06
CA GLN A 353 8.01 -8.61 -32.35
C GLN A 353 7.24 -9.94 -32.34
N GLU A 354 7.28 -10.67 -31.23
CA GLU A 354 6.60 -11.96 -31.10
C GLU A 354 5.07 -11.84 -30.96
N VAL A 355 4.55 -10.77 -30.33
CA VAL A 355 3.10 -10.49 -30.24
C VAL A 355 2.46 -10.37 -31.63
N ASN A 356 3.20 -9.83 -32.59
CA ASN A 356 2.73 -9.62 -33.96
C ASN A 356 2.90 -10.85 -34.87
N ASN A 357 3.42 -11.97 -34.35
CA ASN A 357 3.61 -13.17 -35.15
C ASN A 357 2.49 -14.19 -34.93
N PRO A 358 1.79 -14.61 -36.00
CA PRO A 358 0.63 -15.50 -35.88
C PRO A 358 0.97 -16.91 -35.37
N ASN A 359 2.25 -17.32 -35.44
CA ASN A 359 2.73 -18.62 -34.96
C ASN A 359 3.28 -18.56 -33.53
N SER A 360 3.34 -17.38 -32.92
CA SER A 360 3.71 -17.17 -31.52
C SER A 360 2.49 -16.83 -30.70
N LYS A 361 2.42 -17.34 -29.47
CA LYS A 361 1.46 -16.88 -28.47
C LYS A 361 2.25 -16.48 -27.24
N VAL A 362 2.65 -15.21 -27.18
CA VAL A 362 3.42 -14.69 -26.05
C VAL A 362 2.47 -14.28 -24.94
N VAL A 363 2.71 -14.87 -23.77
CA VAL A 363 2.07 -14.51 -22.52
C VAL A 363 3.19 -14.10 -21.57
N TYR A 364 3.03 -12.98 -20.88
CA TYR A 364 4.03 -12.49 -19.95
C TYR A 364 3.56 -12.79 -18.53
N ASP A 365 4.42 -13.39 -17.71
CA ASP A 365 4.20 -13.49 -16.28
C ASP A 365 5.41 -12.88 -15.59
N PHE A 366 5.21 -11.69 -15.04
CA PHE A 366 6.16 -11.05 -14.14
C PHE A 366 5.56 -11.14 -12.75
N THR A 367 6.09 -12.03 -11.92
CA THR A 367 5.76 -12.06 -10.50
C THR A 367 7.07 -12.13 -9.72
N PHE A 368 7.50 -10.98 -9.19
CA PHE A 368 8.49 -10.99 -8.10
C PHE A 368 7.76 -11.34 -6.80
N LYS A 369 8.20 -12.42 -6.15
CA LYS A 369 7.84 -12.69 -4.75
C LYS A 369 8.69 -11.78 -3.86
N GLY A 370 8.04 -10.78 -3.27
CA GLY A 370 8.36 -10.28 -1.94
C GLY A 370 7.33 -10.85 -0.97
#